data_AF-A0A524NYX8-F1
#
_entry.id   AF-A0A524NYX8-F1
#
_cell.length_a   1.000
_cell.length_b   1.000
_cell.length_c   1.000
_cell.angle_alpha   90.00
_cell.angle_beta   90.00
_cell.angle_gamma   90.00
#
_symmetry.space_group_name_H-M   'P 1'
#
loop_
_entity.id
_entity.type
_entity.pdbx_description
1 polymer ?
#
loop_
_entity_poly.entity_id
_entity_poly.type
_entity_poly.pdbx_seq_one_letter_code
_entity_poly.pdbx_strand_id
1 'polypeptide(L)'
;MILNRRSFIRTSGIAGTGLMLTPLRALDRQFIKAEPMIGVHPFIFENEDAVFIMKTDVDVKTNASAIKQAGLSFGRSVFGITDNPDNGVPLTHKVVIKPNLTCRGKWNPDYTVVRSMGVVTDANFTEGVIESLKELEISASQIYAREVNCPEDLAEGGYTDMAERTGIDMKGIDTPYSDLNPDQLQWMDVEDGIYFKKIPYLWPVNAPESWLLNIAKLKTHSMGMTLCAKNIQGTIAMNYQQHCKVYGSHLNIRAEDIQTNAFASIQNNYNRHVADGIPRWDRPGQEGGIWMETWASRCLDNNSVTSARLHVIEGGYGRDGDFIDGPNEGGLAKDYMTNVIIFGLNPFYVDIVGHWIGGHEPGNFGLFHMAKESGMISTIDPANIPVYEWDAASGANLKALDEFQRHTLKTGYLRKDYDGAIEEYWHMVDEYFDYSTVSIPAIQAIAFPFKLGGNFPNPFSENTHIPFQLQKAGHVSLEVINAQGRTVDILVNRQMIPGNHMITWNSSHHPAGLYLCRMRFGGMLQSGNMLVVH
;
A
#
# COMPACT_ATOMS: atom_id res chain seq x y z
N MET A 1 11.85 -4.81 24.05
CA MET A 1 11.81 -6.29 23.89
C MET A 1 10.61 -6.59 23.00
N ILE A 2 10.85 -6.72 21.69
CA ILE A 2 9.82 -6.74 20.66
C ILE A 2 9.11 -8.10 20.66
N LEU A 3 7.81 -8.11 20.95
CA LEU A 3 6.97 -9.31 20.90
C LEU A 3 6.60 -9.60 19.44
N ASN A 4 7.24 -10.63 18.89
CA ASN A 4 6.90 -11.24 17.61
C ASN A 4 5.50 -11.90 17.72
N ARG A 5 4.58 -11.58 16.80
CA ARG A 5 3.17 -12.02 16.75
C ARG A 5 2.96 -13.54 16.58
N ARG A 6 3.99 -14.39 16.72
CA ARG A 6 3.92 -15.86 16.51
C ARG A 6 4.06 -16.74 17.75
N SER A 7 3.87 -16.23 18.97
CA SER A 7 3.89 -17.08 20.16
C SER A 7 2.81 -16.71 21.18
N PHE A 8 1.62 -17.28 21.04
CA PHE A 8 0.65 -17.30 22.14
C PHE A 8 -0.20 -18.58 22.15
N ILE A 9 0.42 -19.76 22.35
CA ILE A 9 -0.26 -20.96 22.88
C ILE A 9 0.72 -21.70 23.81
N ARG A 10 0.43 -21.68 25.13
CA ARG A 10 0.61 -22.72 26.18
C ARG A 10 0.98 -22.10 27.53
N THR A 11 -0.01 -22.05 28.44
CA THR A 11 0.17 -22.62 29.79
C THR A 11 -1.20 -23.08 30.31
N SER A 12 -1.42 -24.39 30.33
CA SER A 12 -2.44 -25.02 31.18
C SER A 12 -1.77 -25.45 32.48
N GLY A 13 -2.31 -25.06 33.62
CA GLY A 13 -1.89 -25.50 34.95
C GLY A 13 -3.09 -25.62 35.87
N ILE A 14 -3.30 -26.83 36.39
CA ILE A 14 -4.48 -27.37 37.06
C ILE A 14 -4.46 -27.10 38.58
N ALA A 15 -5.65 -26.88 39.17
CA ALA A 15 -6.17 -27.39 40.47
C ALA A 15 -7.13 -26.35 41.10
N GLY A 16 -8.33 -26.63 41.63
CA GLY A 16 -9.05 -27.88 41.84
C GLY A 16 -10.46 -27.64 42.43
N THR A 17 -11.32 -28.66 42.26
CA THR A 17 -12.44 -29.11 43.10
C THR A 17 -13.45 -28.12 43.73
N GLY A 18 -14.69 -28.15 43.19
CA GLY A 18 -15.89 -28.54 43.94
C GLY A 18 -16.84 -27.45 44.45
N LEU A 19 -18.04 -27.33 43.84
CA LEU A 19 -19.36 -27.64 44.44
C LEU A 19 -20.55 -26.92 43.75
N MET A 20 -21.61 -27.71 43.57
CA MET A 20 -23.05 -27.38 43.53
C MET A 20 -23.66 -26.76 42.26
N LEU A 21 -24.41 -27.63 41.56
CA LEU A 21 -25.46 -27.35 40.59
C LEU A 21 -26.51 -26.38 41.13
N THR A 22 -26.80 -25.32 40.37
CA THR A 22 -28.06 -24.55 40.45
C THR A 22 -28.66 -24.47 39.03
N PRO A 23 -29.99 -24.54 38.88
CA PRO A 23 -30.61 -24.88 37.62
C PRO A 23 -30.55 -23.72 36.62
N LEU A 24 -30.34 -24.12 35.36
CA LEU A 24 -30.38 -23.32 34.14
C LEU A 24 -31.45 -22.22 34.18
N ARG A 25 -31.01 -20.97 34.38
CA ARG A 25 -31.65 -19.85 33.71
C ARG A 25 -31.28 -19.98 32.24
N ALA A 26 -32.28 -20.30 31.42
CA ALA A 26 -32.19 -20.23 29.98
C ALA A 26 -31.53 -18.92 29.59
N LEU A 27 -30.33 -19.03 29.03
CA LEU A 27 -29.64 -17.94 28.37
C LEU A 27 -30.52 -17.53 27.19
N ASP A 28 -31.27 -16.44 27.34
CA ASP A 28 -31.54 -15.55 26.21
C ASP A 28 -30.17 -15.05 25.73
N ARG A 29 -29.48 -15.88 24.94
CA ARG A 29 -28.53 -15.37 23.96
C ARG A 29 -29.37 -14.61 22.96
N GLN A 30 -29.66 -13.35 23.26
CA GLN A 30 -29.80 -12.36 22.21
C GLN A 30 -28.58 -12.57 21.32
N PHE A 31 -28.82 -13.09 20.12
CA PHE A 31 -27.84 -13.06 19.05
C PHE A 31 -27.62 -11.57 18.76
N ILE A 32 -26.66 -10.95 19.47
CA ILE A 32 -26.12 -9.67 19.08
C ILE A 32 -25.54 -9.93 17.70
N LYS A 33 -26.26 -9.48 16.66
CA LYS A 33 -25.80 -9.55 15.28
C LYS A 33 -24.46 -8.82 15.27
N ALA A 34 -23.39 -9.52 14.91
CA ALA A 34 -22.08 -8.91 14.79
C ALA A 34 -22.20 -7.67 13.90
N GLU A 35 -21.61 -6.57 14.35
CA GLU A 35 -21.62 -5.33 13.58
C GLU A 35 -20.96 -5.58 12.21
N PRO A 36 -21.56 -5.16 11.09
CA PRO A 36 -20.93 -5.32 9.78
C PRO A 36 -19.60 -4.56 9.77
N MET A 37 -18.56 -5.18 9.22
CA MET A 37 -17.23 -4.60 9.11
C MET A 37 -16.81 -4.51 7.65
N ILE A 38 -16.20 -3.39 7.27
CA ILE A 38 -15.48 -3.26 5.99
C ILE A 38 -14.08 -3.83 6.13
N GLY A 39 -13.65 -4.62 5.15
CA GLY A 39 -12.28 -5.07 4.99
C GLY A 39 -11.82 -4.95 3.55
N VAL A 40 -10.59 -5.38 3.30
CA VAL A 40 -10.11 -5.62 1.93
C VAL A 40 -10.46 -7.05 1.51
N HIS A 41 -10.34 -7.34 0.21
CA HIS A 41 -10.55 -8.67 -0.33
C HIS A 41 -9.72 -9.71 0.46
N PRO A 42 -10.28 -10.86 0.87
CA PRO A 42 -9.58 -11.83 1.74
C PRO A 42 -8.21 -12.25 1.24
N PHE A 43 -8.06 -12.46 -0.08
CA PHE A 43 -6.76 -12.77 -0.68
C PHE A 43 -5.70 -11.67 -0.48
N ILE A 44 -6.08 -10.38 -0.51
CA ILE A 44 -5.17 -9.28 -0.22
C ILE A 44 -4.75 -9.34 1.24
N PHE A 45 -5.72 -9.54 2.14
CA PHE A 45 -5.48 -9.65 3.58
C PHE A 45 -4.56 -10.81 3.96
N GLU A 46 -4.72 -11.97 3.32
CA GLU A 46 -3.91 -13.16 3.56
C GLU A 46 -2.49 -13.08 2.96
N ASN A 47 -2.22 -12.08 2.12
CA ASN A 47 -0.93 -11.89 1.45
C ASN A 47 -0.35 -10.50 1.79
N GLU A 48 -0.05 -10.27 3.07
CA GLU A 48 0.41 -8.96 3.60
C GLU A 48 1.67 -8.39 2.93
N ASP A 49 2.57 -9.25 2.47
CA ASP A 49 3.80 -8.86 1.77
C ASP A 49 3.62 -8.70 0.25
N ALA A 50 2.44 -9.02 -0.30
CA ALA A 50 2.20 -8.96 -1.74
C ALA A 50 1.82 -7.57 -2.25
N VAL A 51 2.11 -7.35 -3.52
CA VAL A 51 1.68 -6.18 -4.28
C VAL A 51 0.81 -6.61 -5.45
N PHE A 52 -0.22 -5.83 -5.72
CA PHE A 52 -1.21 -6.07 -6.75
C PHE A 52 -1.17 -4.95 -7.77
N ILE A 53 -1.28 -5.29 -9.05
CA ILE A 53 -1.29 -4.34 -10.16
C ILE A 53 -2.55 -4.57 -10.97
N MET A 54 -3.48 -3.62 -10.91
CA MET A 54 -4.68 -3.60 -11.74
C MET A 54 -4.43 -2.72 -12.96
N LYS A 55 -4.67 -3.26 -14.16
CA LYS A 55 -4.61 -2.47 -15.40
C LYS A 55 -5.86 -1.61 -15.56
N THR A 56 -5.71 -0.46 -16.20
CA THR A 56 -6.83 0.42 -16.55
C THR A 56 -6.84 0.68 -18.05
N ASP A 57 -8.01 1.03 -18.59
CA ASP A 57 -8.18 1.39 -20.00
C ASP A 57 -8.42 2.91 -20.15
N VAL A 58 -7.78 3.73 -19.31
CA VAL A 58 -7.86 5.19 -19.45
C VAL A 58 -7.15 5.57 -20.75
N ASP A 59 -7.89 6.17 -21.66
CA ASP A 59 -7.43 6.53 -23.00
C ASP A 59 -6.60 7.82 -22.99
N VAL A 60 -7.06 8.82 -22.24
CA VAL A 60 -6.40 10.11 -22.07
C VAL A 60 -6.62 10.62 -20.65
N LYS A 61 -5.59 11.26 -20.07
CA LYS A 61 -5.64 11.82 -18.71
C LYS A 61 -6.76 12.84 -18.47
N THR A 62 -7.36 13.41 -19.51
CA THR A 62 -8.49 14.35 -19.39
C THR A 62 -9.86 13.67 -19.45
N ASN A 63 -9.92 12.34 -19.64
CA ASN A 63 -11.18 11.60 -19.64
C ASN A 63 -11.65 11.29 -18.22
N ALA A 64 -12.31 12.28 -17.61
CA ALA A 64 -12.84 12.19 -16.25
C ALA A 64 -13.74 10.95 -16.02
N SER A 65 -14.53 10.56 -17.03
CA SER A 65 -15.43 9.40 -16.92
C SER A 65 -14.65 8.10 -16.82
N ALA A 66 -13.68 7.88 -17.71
CA ALA A 66 -12.84 6.67 -17.69
C ALA A 66 -12.03 6.56 -16.39
N ILE A 67 -11.46 7.67 -15.92
CA ILE A 67 -10.69 7.72 -14.67
C ILE A 67 -11.58 7.40 -13.47
N LYS A 68 -12.79 7.97 -13.40
CA LYS A 68 -13.78 7.65 -12.37
C LYS A 68 -14.18 6.18 -12.39
N GLN A 69 -14.42 5.61 -13.57
CA GLN A 69 -14.74 4.19 -13.70
C GLN A 69 -13.58 3.29 -13.25
N ALA A 70 -12.33 3.68 -13.50
CA ALA A 70 -11.18 2.95 -12.97
C ALA A 70 -11.15 2.93 -11.44
N GLY A 71 -11.40 4.08 -10.79
CA GLY A 71 -11.50 4.17 -9.32
C GLY A 71 -12.66 3.35 -8.74
N LEU A 72 -13.82 3.40 -9.40
CA LEU A 72 -15.01 2.64 -9.00
C LEU A 72 -14.81 1.13 -9.15
N SER A 73 -14.24 0.69 -10.27
CA SER A 73 -13.94 -0.73 -10.53
C SER A 73 -12.91 -1.26 -9.54
N PHE A 74 -11.84 -0.50 -9.29
CA PHE A 74 -10.86 -0.82 -8.26
C PHE A 74 -11.54 -1.01 -6.90
N GLY A 75 -12.27 0.00 -6.42
CA GLY A 75 -12.88 -0.02 -5.10
C GLY A 75 -13.88 -1.16 -4.90
N ARG A 76 -14.73 -1.45 -5.90
CA ARG A 76 -15.67 -2.60 -5.88
C ARG A 76 -14.98 -3.96 -5.83
N SER A 77 -13.82 -4.08 -6.47
CA SER A 77 -13.08 -5.35 -6.48
C SER A 77 -12.25 -5.57 -5.21
N VAL A 78 -11.84 -4.49 -4.54
CA VAL A 78 -10.89 -4.54 -3.42
C VAL A 78 -11.57 -4.44 -2.06
N PHE A 79 -12.64 -3.69 -1.91
CA PHE A 79 -13.35 -3.53 -0.63
C PHE A 79 -14.60 -4.39 -0.56
N GLY A 80 -14.90 -4.89 0.64
CA GLY A 80 -16.11 -5.68 0.88
C GLY A 80 -16.45 -5.83 2.35
N ILE A 81 -17.62 -6.40 2.63
CA ILE A 81 -18.03 -6.73 4.00
C ILE A 81 -17.36 -8.04 4.44
N THR A 82 -16.85 -8.05 5.66
CA THR A 82 -16.16 -9.20 6.26
C THR A 82 -16.68 -9.46 7.67
N ASP A 83 -16.70 -10.73 8.08
CA ASP A 83 -16.94 -11.17 9.46
C ASP A 83 -15.63 -11.46 10.22
N ASN A 84 -14.49 -11.48 9.51
CA ASN A 84 -13.16 -11.60 10.11
C ASN A 84 -12.76 -10.29 10.81
N PRO A 85 -12.61 -10.27 12.16
CA PRO A 85 -12.27 -9.06 12.91
C PRO A 85 -10.83 -8.58 12.69
N ASP A 86 -9.92 -9.43 12.20
CA ASP A 86 -8.55 -9.02 11.91
C ASP A 86 -8.48 -8.24 10.57
N ASN A 87 -9.31 -8.63 9.59
CA ASN A 87 -9.45 -7.91 8.31
C ASN A 87 -10.41 -6.72 8.40
N GLY A 88 -11.41 -6.81 9.26
CA GLY A 88 -12.52 -5.86 9.34
C GLY A 88 -12.27 -4.63 10.21
N VAL A 89 -12.94 -3.54 9.84
CA VAL A 89 -13.20 -2.36 10.68
C VAL A 89 -14.71 -2.11 10.69
N PRO A 90 -15.35 -1.86 11.85
CA PRO A 90 -16.80 -1.63 11.88
C PRO A 90 -17.25 -0.50 10.95
N LEU A 91 -18.37 -0.67 10.24
CA LEU A 91 -18.89 0.34 9.29
C LEU A 91 -19.23 1.68 9.97
N THR A 92 -19.40 1.70 11.28
CA THR A 92 -19.60 2.93 12.07
C THR A 92 -18.33 3.78 12.19
N HIS A 93 -17.15 3.20 11.96
CA HIS A 93 -15.88 3.92 12.06
C HIS A 93 -15.71 4.92 10.90
N LYS A 94 -14.93 5.96 11.17
CA LYS A 94 -14.64 7.02 10.19
C LYS A 94 -13.63 6.50 9.17
N VAL A 95 -13.88 6.79 7.90
CA VAL A 95 -12.93 6.52 6.82
C VAL A 95 -12.14 7.79 6.57
N VAL A 96 -10.81 7.71 6.62
CA VAL A 96 -9.95 8.79 6.17
C VAL A 96 -9.32 8.39 4.85
N ILE A 97 -9.46 9.22 3.83
CA ILE A 97 -8.81 9.04 2.54
C ILE A 97 -7.72 10.10 2.42
N LYS A 98 -6.49 9.65 2.15
CA LYS A 98 -5.34 10.52 1.89
C LYS A 98 -4.93 10.41 0.42
N PRO A 99 -5.54 11.20 -0.49
CA PRO A 99 -4.99 11.39 -1.83
C PRO A 99 -3.66 12.14 -1.79
N ASN A 100 -2.83 12.03 -2.83
CA ASN A 100 -1.62 12.84 -2.96
C ASN A 100 -1.96 14.23 -3.45
N LEU A 101 -2.06 15.16 -2.50
CA LEU A 101 -2.36 16.56 -2.74
C LEU A 101 -1.15 17.39 -2.31
N THR A 102 -0.72 18.26 -3.21
CA THR A 102 0.42 19.14 -3.01
C THR A 102 0.29 20.34 -3.93
N CYS A 103 1.16 21.32 -3.74
CA CYS A 103 1.20 22.52 -4.57
C CYS A 103 1.42 22.12 -6.04
N ARG A 104 0.61 22.67 -6.94
CA ARG A 104 0.59 22.24 -8.35
C ARG A 104 1.59 22.95 -9.24
N GLY A 105 2.51 23.73 -8.65
CA GLY A 105 3.57 24.43 -9.38
C GLY A 105 3.13 25.72 -10.06
N LYS A 106 2.17 26.45 -9.49
CA LYS A 106 1.64 27.72 -10.04
C LYS A 106 2.69 28.84 -10.20
N TRP A 107 3.82 28.72 -9.51
CA TRP A 107 4.95 29.65 -9.68
C TRP A 107 5.66 29.50 -11.02
N ASN A 108 5.49 28.36 -11.70
CA ASN A 108 6.09 28.13 -13.00
C ASN A 108 5.26 28.86 -14.09
N PRO A 109 5.88 29.68 -14.95
CA PRO A 109 5.18 30.47 -15.98
C PRO A 109 4.44 29.61 -17.02
N ASP A 110 4.82 28.35 -17.13
CA ASP A 110 4.30 27.35 -18.05
C ASP A 110 3.16 26.51 -17.43
N TYR A 111 2.68 26.90 -16.25
CA TYR A 111 1.60 26.22 -15.53
C TYR A 111 0.27 26.26 -16.31
N THR A 112 -0.38 25.09 -16.39
CA THR A 112 -1.81 24.97 -16.69
C THR A 112 -2.39 23.84 -15.85
N VAL A 113 -3.71 23.87 -15.60
CA VAL A 113 -4.41 22.79 -14.88
C VAL A 113 -4.14 21.44 -15.54
N VAL A 114 -4.21 21.36 -16.87
CA VAL A 114 -3.99 20.12 -17.63
C VAL A 114 -2.53 19.63 -17.52
N ARG A 115 -1.55 20.53 -17.52
CA ARG A 115 -0.12 20.17 -17.42
C ARG A 115 0.25 19.66 -16.02
N SER A 116 -0.41 20.18 -14.98
CA SER A 116 -0.15 19.82 -13.59
C SER A 116 -0.97 18.63 -13.08
N MET A 117 -1.78 17.98 -13.93
CA MET A 117 -2.63 16.85 -13.52
C MET A 117 -1.83 15.69 -12.92
N GLY A 118 -0.62 15.40 -13.43
CA GLY A 118 0.23 14.34 -12.88
C GLY A 118 0.95 14.69 -11.57
N VAL A 119 0.80 15.92 -11.07
CA VAL A 119 1.41 16.34 -9.79
C VAL A 119 0.62 15.82 -8.60
N VAL A 120 -0.68 15.54 -8.76
CA VAL A 120 -1.58 15.10 -7.69
C VAL A 120 -2.36 13.85 -8.10
N THR A 121 -2.93 13.15 -7.13
CA THR A 121 -3.91 12.07 -7.39
C THR A 121 -5.12 12.67 -8.09
N ASP A 122 -5.67 11.98 -9.09
CA ASP A 122 -6.84 12.49 -9.82
C ASP A 122 -8.11 12.47 -8.94
N ALA A 123 -8.84 13.59 -8.91
CA ALA A 123 -10.06 13.73 -8.15
C ALA A 123 -11.17 12.77 -8.62
N ASN A 124 -11.26 12.49 -9.92
CA ASN A 124 -12.25 11.57 -10.48
C ASN A 124 -11.95 10.12 -10.07
N PHE A 125 -10.68 9.73 -10.01
CA PHE A 125 -10.29 8.41 -9.49
C PHE A 125 -10.71 8.27 -8.03
N THR A 126 -10.39 9.30 -7.23
CA THR A 126 -10.77 9.35 -5.82
C THR A 126 -12.30 9.31 -5.64
N GLU A 127 -13.05 10.01 -6.50
CA GLU A 127 -14.52 9.98 -6.54
C GLU A 127 -15.06 8.57 -6.76
N GLY A 128 -14.52 7.83 -7.74
CA GLY A 128 -14.91 6.45 -8.01
C GLY A 128 -14.66 5.54 -6.81
N VAL A 129 -13.52 5.71 -6.12
CA VAL A 129 -13.23 4.98 -4.88
C VAL A 129 -14.25 5.31 -3.78
N ILE A 130 -14.56 6.58 -3.57
CA ILE A 130 -15.57 7.01 -2.57
C ILE A 130 -16.94 6.43 -2.88
N GLU A 131 -17.36 6.42 -4.15
CA GLU A 131 -18.64 5.84 -4.55
C GLU A 131 -18.71 4.34 -4.25
N SER A 132 -17.63 3.60 -4.49
CA SER A 132 -17.59 2.18 -4.12
C SER A 132 -17.74 1.93 -2.61
N LEU A 133 -17.18 2.82 -1.77
CA LEU A 133 -17.35 2.74 -0.31
C LEU A 133 -18.79 3.03 0.12
N LYS A 134 -19.46 3.99 -0.54
CA LYS A 134 -20.87 4.30 -0.27
C LYS A 134 -21.82 3.16 -0.64
N GLU A 135 -21.46 2.34 -1.63
CA GLU A 135 -22.20 1.11 -1.97
C GLU A 135 -22.14 0.05 -0.87
N LEU A 136 -21.15 0.12 0.02
CA LEU A 136 -21.02 -0.72 1.22
C LEU A 136 -21.70 -0.10 2.45
N GLU A 137 -22.67 0.80 2.23
CA GLU A 137 -23.45 1.49 3.28
C GLU A 137 -22.63 2.43 4.19
N ILE A 138 -21.42 2.82 3.79
CA ILE A 138 -20.66 3.85 4.49
C ILE A 138 -21.26 5.22 4.17
N SER A 139 -21.70 5.95 5.18
CA SER A 139 -22.24 7.30 5.00
C SER A 139 -21.14 8.26 4.53
N ALA A 140 -21.46 9.14 3.59
CA ALA A 140 -20.53 10.19 3.15
C ALA A 140 -20.06 11.07 4.32
N SER A 141 -20.92 11.28 5.33
CA SER A 141 -20.59 12.04 6.55
C SER A 141 -19.53 11.37 7.45
N GLN A 142 -19.22 10.10 7.20
CA GLN A 142 -18.15 9.35 7.89
C GLN A 142 -16.84 9.34 7.10
N ILE A 143 -16.84 9.85 5.86
CA ILE A 143 -15.67 9.86 4.99
C ILE A 143 -15.01 11.25 5.06
N TYR A 144 -13.72 11.24 5.32
CA TYR A 144 -12.91 12.43 5.53
C TYR A 144 -11.73 12.44 4.56
N ALA A 145 -11.45 13.60 3.97
CA ALA A 145 -10.18 13.87 3.29
C ALA A 145 -9.47 15.02 4.01
N ARG A 146 -8.20 14.82 4.34
CA ARG A 146 -7.35 15.79 5.05
C ARG A 146 -6.06 16.01 4.27
N GLU A 147 -5.72 17.27 4.06
CA GLU A 147 -4.46 17.69 3.48
C GLU A 147 -3.98 18.97 4.16
N VAL A 148 -2.67 19.15 4.25
CA VAL A 148 -2.02 20.34 4.82
C VAL A 148 -1.37 21.22 3.75
N ASN A 149 -1.01 20.65 2.60
CA ASN A 149 -0.24 21.35 1.57
C ASN A 149 -1.15 22.01 0.53
N CYS A 150 -0.96 23.31 0.33
CA CYS A 150 -1.56 24.12 -0.74
C CYS A 150 -3.07 23.91 -0.91
N PRO A 151 -3.88 24.14 0.16
CA PRO A 151 -5.34 24.01 0.11
C PRO A 151 -6.00 24.89 -0.97
N GLU A 152 -5.35 25.98 -1.38
CA GLU A 152 -5.79 26.86 -2.46
C GLU A 152 -5.83 26.17 -3.84
N ASP A 153 -5.13 25.04 -4.02
CA ASP A 153 -5.09 24.30 -5.27
C ASP A 153 -6.19 23.23 -5.40
N LEU A 154 -6.97 22.99 -4.34
CA LEU A 154 -7.98 21.94 -4.30
C LEU A 154 -9.11 22.15 -5.33
N ALA A 155 -9.54 23.40 -5.52
CA ALA A 155 -10.61 23.73 -6.46
C ALA A 155 -10.19 23.43 -7.91
N GLU A 156 -9.01 23.90 -8.34
CA GLU A 156 -8.46 23.58 -9.67
C GLU A 156 -8.10 22.09 -9.82
N GLY A 157 -7.84 21.41 -8.69
CA GLY A 157 -7.72 19.96 -8.58
C GLY A 157 -9.00 19.18 -8.88
N GLY A 158 -10.16 19.84 -8.92
CA GLY A 158 -11.46 19.20 -8.99
C GLY A 158 -11.91 18.57 -7.67
N TYR A 159 -11.15 18.77 -6.58
CA TYR A 159 -11.42 18.16 -5.29
C TYR A 159 -12.55 18.84 -4.53
N THR A 160 -12.70 20.16 -4.66
CA THR A 160 -13.86 20.88 -4.10
C THR A 160 -15.16 20.36 -4.70
N ASP A 161 -15.27 20.32 -6.02
CA ASP A 161 -16.47 19.83 -6.70
C ASP A 161 -16.71 18.33 -6.43
N MET A 162 -15.64 17.52 -6.34
CA MET A 162 -15.75 16.10 -5.98
C MET A 162 -16.31 15.92 -4.56
N ALA A 163 -15.83 16.71 -3.60
CA ALA A 163 -16.33 16.66 -2.22
C ALA A 163 -17.81 17.07 -2.16
N GLU A 164 -18.22 18.09 -2.91
CA GLU A 164 -19.63 18.49 -3.02
C GLU A 164 -20.51 17.38 -3.62
N ARG A 165 -20.09 16.75 -4.73
CA ARG A 165 -20.82 15.65 -5.37
C ARG A 165 -20.94 14.41 -4.48
N THR A 166 -19.87 14.08 -3.77
CA THR A 166 -19.82 12.86 -2.95
C THR A 166 -20.42 13.04 -1.56
N GLY A 167 -20.40 14.27 -1.04
CA GLY A 167 -20.89 14.65 0.28
C GLY A 167 -19.90 14.39 1.43
N ILE A 168 -18.61 14.18 1.12
CA ILE A 168 -17.58 13.88 2.14
C ILE A 168 -17.10 15.14 2.86
N ASP A 169 -16.54 14.99 4.06
CA ASP A 169 -15.84 16.08 4.74
C ASP A 169 -14.40 16.18 4.20
N MET A 170 -14.19 17.06 3.23
CA MET A 170 -12.85 17.40 2.73
C MET A 170 -12.39 18.75 3.24
N LYS A 171 -11.17 18.79 3.82
CA LYS A 171 -10.53 20.03 4.25
C LYS A 171 -9.05 20.03 3.94
N GLY A 172 -8.62 21.12 3.33
CA GLY A 172 -7.23 21.56 3.37
C GLY A 172 -7.01 22.43 4.62
N ILE A 173 -6.01 22.09 5.43
CA ILE A 173 -5.74 22.69 6.74
C ILE A 173 -4.26 23.07 6.80
N ASP A 174 -3.94 24.25 6.28
CA ASP A 174 -2.62 24.88 6.32
C ASP A 174 -2.47 25.82 7.51
N THR A 175 -3.26 25.63 8.56
CA THR A 175 -3.10 26.36 9.82
C THR A 175 -1.96 25.73 10.62
N PRO A 176 -0.99 26.51 11.13
CA PRO A 176 0.06 26.02 12.02
C PRO A 176 -0.50 25.19 13.17
N TYR A 177 0.17 24.10 13.53
CA TYR A 177 -0.27 23.22 14.63
C TYR A 177 -0.53 23.96 15.96
N SER A 178 0.17 25.08 16.20
CA SER A 178 0.05 25.89 17.41
C SER A 178 -1.29 26.61 17.52
N ASP A 179 -1.95 26.84 16.39
CA ASP A 179 -3.15 27.67 16.27
C ASP A 179 -4.41 26.80 16.06
N LEU A 180 -4.23 25.48 15.89
CA LEU A 180 -5.30 24.51 15.83
C LEU A 180 -5.83 24.20 17.23
N ASN A 181 -7.15 24.05 17.34
CA ASN A 181 -7.76 23.59 18.58
C ASN A 181 -7.33 22.14 18.87
N PRO A 182 -7.17 21.74 20.16
CA PRO A 182 -6.74 20.39 20.50
C PRO A 182 -7.59 19.26 19.94
N ASP A 183 -8.89 19.48 19.70
CA ASP A 183 -9.83 18.52 19.11
C ASP A 183 -9.65 18.33 17.59
N GLN A 184 -8.90 19.22 16.94
CA GLN A 184 -8.52 19.10 15.52
C GLN A 184 -7.24 18.28 15.32
N LEU A 185 -6.60 17.85 16.41
CA LEU A 185 -5.32 17.14 16.39
C LEU A 185 -5.43 15.77 17.06
N GLN A 186 -4.77 14.79 16.47
CA GLN A 186 -4.50 13.49 17.10
C GLN A 186 -2.99 13.34 17.25
N TRP A 187 -2.52 13.39 18.50
CA TRP A 187 -1.09 13.20 18.79
C TRP A 187 -0.75 11.73 18.86
N MET A 188 0.38 11.37 18.25
CA MET A 188 0.98 10.03 18.35
C MET A 188 2.38 10.15 18.93
N ASP A 189 2.71 9.27 19.87
CA ASP A 189 4.05 9.11 20.43
C ASP A 189 4.90 8.25 19.48
N VAL A 190 6.14 8.67 19.22
CA VAL A 190 7.12 7.94 18.41
C VAL A 190 8.15 7.33 19.35
N GLU A 191 7.93 6.08 19.76
CA GLU A 191 8.71 5.41 20.81
C GLU A 191 10.20 5.32 20.47
N ASP A 192 10.52 4.84 19.27
CA ASP A 192 11.90 4.60 18.79
C ASP A 192 12.29 5.57 17.66
N GLY A 193 11.76 6.80 17.67
CA GLY A 193 12.00 7.77 16.60
C GLY A 193 13.45 8.27 16.53
N ILE A 194 13.94 8.52 15.32
CA ILE A 194 15.26 9.13 15.09
C ILE A 194 15.20 10.65 15.23
N TYR A 195 14.14 11.26 14.70
CA TYR A 195 13.93 12.71 14.69
C TYR A 195 12.78 13.13 15.60
N PHE A 196 11.62 12.47 15.51
CA PHE A 196 10.43 12.82 16.26
C PHE A 196 10.32 12.03 17.57
N LYS A 197 9.78 12.69 18.60
CA LYS A 197 9.21 12.06 19.81
C LYS A 197 7.69 12.02 19.76
N LYS A 198 7.07 13.02 19.13
CA LYS A 198 5.62 13.09 18.92
C LYS A 198 5.29 13.72 17.58
N ILE A 199 4.18 13.31 16.97
CA ILE A 199 3.67 13.86 15.71
C ILE A 199 2.17 14.19 15.85
N PRO A 200 1.73 15.43 15.54
CA PRO A 200 0.32 15.80 15.50
C PRO A 200 -0.29 15.56 14.12
N TYR A 201 -1.30 14.70 14.06
CA TYR A 201 -2.08 14.42 12.84
C TYR A 201 -3.37 15.24 12.81
N LEU A 202 -3.82 15.59 11.61
CA LEU A 202 -5.12 16.24 11.40
C LEU A 202 -6.24 15.24 11.69
N TRP A 203 -7.10 15.56 12.66
CA TRP A 203 -8.24 14.71 13.01
C TRP A 203 -9.16 14.48 11.79
N PRO A 204 -9.68 13.24 11.55
CA PRO A 204 -9.66 12.08 12.45
C PRO A 204 -8.55 11.07 12.20
N VAL A 205 -7.44 11.42 11.54
CA VAL A 205 -6.33 10.49 11.30
C VAL A 205 -5.80 9.92 12.63
N ASN A 206 -5.66 8.60 12.72
CA ASN A 206 -5.26 7.85 13.92
C ASN A 206 -6.21 7.94 15.12
N ALA A 207 -7.42 8.51 14.97
CA ALA A 207 -8.41 8.43 16.03
C ALA A 207 -8.84 6.96 16.25
N PRO A 208 -9.15 6.51 17.49
CA PRO A 208 -9.46 5.11 17.78
C PRO A 208 -10.58 4.50 16.90
N GLU A 209 -11.57 5.31 16.51
CA GLU A 209 -12.70 4.91 15.66
C GLU A 209 -12.52 5.38 14.21
N SER A 210 -11.31 5.24 13.67
CA SER A 210 -10.99 5.62 12.30
C SER A 210 -10.06 4.61 11.62
N TRP A 211 -10.07 4.60 10.30
CA TRP A 211 -9.06 3.91 9.51
C TRP A 211 -8.68 4.76 8.29
N LEU A 212 -7.48 4.52 7.78
CA LEU A 212 -6.89 5.31 6.70
C LEU A 212 -6.78 4.50 5.41
N LEU A 213 -7.14 5.11 4.29
CA LEU A 213 -6.87 4.70 2.92
C LEU A 213 -5.86 5.67 2.31
N ASN A 214 -4.69 5.18 1.91
CA ASN A 214 -3.62 6.00 1.37
C ASN A 214 -3.56 5.87 -0.16
N ILE A 215 -3.81 6.96 -0.89
CA ILE A 215 -3.82 6.97 -2.36
C ILE A 215 -2.76 7.96 -2.85
N ALA A 216 -1.58 7.44 -3.21
CA ALA A 216 -0.50 8.18 -3.81
C ALA A 216 -0.72 8.40 -5.32
N LYS A 217 0.11 9.26 -5.93
CA LYS A 217 0.20 9.45 -7.39
C LYS A 217 1.47 8.78 -7.90
N LEU A 218 1.41 8.09 -9.04
CA LEU A 218 2.62 7.58 -9.70
C LEU A 218 3.43 8.75 -10.28
N LYS A 219 4.38 9.28 -9.50
CA LYS A 219 5.19 10.42 -9.94
C LYS A 219 6.60 10.40 -9.37
N THR A 220 7.51 11.01 -10.13
CA THR A 220 8.85 11.36 -9.66
C THR A 220 8.86 12.70 -8.92
N HIS A 221 9.98 12.95 -8.23
CA HIS A 221 10.33 14.17 -7.51
C HIS A 221 11.86 14.20 -7.36
N SER A 222 12.47 15.33 -6.99
CA SER A 222 13.89 15.39 -6.59
C SER A 222 14.33 14.40 -5.50
N MET A 223 13.40 13.78 -4.77
CA MET A 223 13.65 12.72 -3.77
C MET A 223 13.50 11.29 -4.32
N GLY A 224 13.40 11.11 -5.65
CA GLY A 224 13.18 9.80 -6.28
C GLY A 224 11.79 9.68 -6.85
N MET A 225 11.04 8.65 -6.45
CA MET A 225 9.58 8.65 -6.60
C MET A 225 8.92 8.83 -5.25
N THR A 226 7.91 9.71 -5.20
CA THR A 226 7.25 10.08 -3.95
C THR A 226 5.85 9.49 -3.89
N LEU A 227 5.81 8.24 -3.44
CA LEU A 227 4.65 7.37 -3.52
C LEU A 227 4.00 7.21 -2.12
N CYS A 228 3.57 6.01 -1.76
CA CYS A 228 2.74 5.74 -0.58
C CYS A 228 3.41 6.11 0.75
N ALA A 229 4.69 5.76 0.95
CA ALA A 229 5.37 5.99 2.23
C ALA A 229 5.49 7.49 2.53
N LYS A 230 5.74 8.31 1.51
CA LYS A 230 5.79 9.77 1.66
C LYS A 230 4.39 10.39 1.71
N ASN A 231 3.41 9.83 1.01
CA ASN A 231 2.10 10.46 0.84
C ASN A 231 1.37 10.77 2.16
N ILE A 232 1.48 9.87 3.14
CA ILE A 232 0.86 10.03 4.46
C ILE A 232 1.40 11.25 5.23
N GLN A 233 2.56 11.80 4.88
CA GLN A 233 3.08 13.05 5.44
C GLN A 233 2.08 14.20 5.35
N GLY A 234 1.21 14.24 4.33
CA GLY A 234 0.20 15.29 4.18
C GLY A 234 -0.98 15.20 5.17
N THR A 235 -1.05 14.17 6.01
CA THR A 235 -2.02 14.09 7.11
C THR A 235 -1.52 14.76 8.39
N ILE A 236 -0.24 15.13 8.44
CA ILE A 236 0.40 15.77 9.59
C ILE A 236 0.05 17.27 9.58
N ALA A 237 -0.18 17.85 10.77
CA ALA A 237 -0.44 19.28 10.90
C ALA A 237 0.75 20.13 10.42
N MET A 238 0.45 21.36 9.99
CA MET A 238 1.46 22.25 9.42
C MET A 238 2.64 22.49 10.38
N ASN A 239 3.83 22.58 9.80
CA ASN A 239 5.17 22.65 10.39
C ASN A 239 5.79 21.28 10.72
N TYR A 240 5.01 20.31 11.21
CA TYR A 240 5.53 18.96 11.46
C TYR A 240 5.69 18.16 10.17
N GLN A 241 4.82 18.39 9.21
CA GLN A 241 4.84 17.73 7.91
C GLN A 241 6.10 17.98 7.07
N GLN A 242 7.00 18.91 7.40
CA GLN A 242 8.04 19.45 6.49
C GLN A 242 9.28 18.54 6.39
N HIS A 243 9.08 17.23 6.18
CA HIS A 243 10.16 16.23 6.27
C HIS A 243 11.32 16.49 5.31
N CYS A 244 11.05 17.10 4.15
CA CYS A 244 12.03 17.43 3.12
C CYS A 244 12.91 18.65 3.43
N LYS A 245 12.78 19.29 4.60
CA LYS A 245 13.70 20.34 5.05
C LYS A 245 15.12 19.78 5.19
N VAL A 246 16.10 20.51 4.63
CA VAL A 246 17.52 20.12 4.56
C VAL A 246 18.13 19.80 5.93
N TYR A 247 19.17 18.99 5.94
CA TYR A 247 19.91 18.63 7.16
C TYR A 247 20.38 19.88 7.93
N GLY A 248 20.32 19.82 9.26
CA GLY A 248 20.68 20.93 10.15
C GLY A 248 19.62 22.04 10.26
N SER A 249 18.57 22.02 9.44
CA SER A 249 17.43 22.92 9.60
C SER A 249 16.37 22.31 10.53
N HIS A 250 16.06 23.03 11.61
CA HIS A 250 14.97 22.66 12.51
C HIS A 250 13.62 22.96 11.87
N LEU A 251 12.65 22.08 12.10
CA LEU A 251 11.25 22.37 11.82
C LEU A 251 10.74 23.41 12.83
N ASN A 252 9.77 24.24 12.42
CA ASN A 252 9.14 25.24 13.30
C ASN A 252 8.11 24.57 14.24
N ILE A 253 8.60 23.73 15.15
CA ILE A 253 7.80 22.84 16.01
C ILE A 253 8.29 22.91 17.47
N ARG A 254 7.59 22.23 18.37
CA ARG A 254 7.99 22.17 19.79
C ARG A 254 9.33 21.45 19.93
N ALA A 255 10.26 22.05 20.67
CA ALA A 255 11.58 21.48 20.87
C ALA A 255 11.51 20.15 21.64
N GLU A 256 10.56 20.01 22.57
CA GLU A 256 10.31 18.79 23.32
C GLU A 256 9.82 17.61 22.47
N ASP A 257 9.26 17.88 21.29
CA ASP A 257 8.78 16.85 20.36
C ASP A 257 9.89 16.36 19.40
N ILE A 258 11.10 16.93 19.50
CA ILE A 258 12.28 16.52 18.73
C ILE A 258 13.19 15.66 19.62
N GLN A 259 13.79 14.62 19.05
CA GLN A 259 14.82 13.84 19.71
C GLN A 259 16.04 14.70 20.04
N THR A 260 16.54 14.60 21.27
CA THR A 260 17.60 15.49 21.78
C THR A 260 18.89 15.37 20.96
N ASN A 261 19.16 14.19 20.39
CA ASN A 261 20.30 13.87 19.56
C ASN A 261 19.94 13.71 18.07
N ALA A 262 18.77 14.18 17.60
CA ALA A 262 18.26 13.92 16.25
C ALA A 262 19.29 14.07 15.13
N PHE A 263 19.92 15.25 15.01
CA PHE A 263 20.91 15.50 13.96
C PHE A 263 22.21 14.70 14.15
N ALA A 264 22.63 14.45 15.39
CA ALA A 264 23.80 13.61 15.64
C ALA A 264 23.53 12.14 15.25
N SER A 265 22.34 11.62 15.56
CA SER A 265 21.90 10.28 15.14
C SER A 265 21.83 10.17 13.62
N ILE A 266 21.22 11.16 12.95
CA ILE A 266 21.15 11.23 11.48
C ILE A 266 22.56 11.26 10.87
N GLN A 267 23.46 12.09 11.39
CA GLN A 267 24.84 12.16 10.90
C GLN A 267 25.58 10.83 11.07
N ASN A 268 25.40 10.16 12.21
CA ASN A 268 26.04 8.87 12.48
C ASN A 268 25.49 7.77 11.55
N ASN A 269 24.18 7.72 11.34
CA ASN A 269 23.55 6.79 10.40
C ASN A 269 24.01 7.06 8.96
N TYR A 270 24.01 8.32 8.52
CA TYR A 270 24.55 8.71 7.22
C TYR A 270 25.99 8.20 7.02
N ASN A 271 26.88 8.46 7.98
CA ASN A 271 28.28 8.04 7.88
C ASN A 271 28.40 6.50 7.77
N ARG A 272 27.58 5.77 8.52
CA ARG A 272 27.51 4.30 8.45
C ARG A 272 26.98 3.83 7.09
N HIS A 273 25.89 4.41 6.60
CA HIS A 273 25.30 4.09 5.30
C HIS A 273 26.23 4.37 4.12
N VAL A 274 27.01 5.46 4.19
CA VAL A 274 28.09 5.72 3.21
C VAL A 274 29.17 4.64 3.30
N ALA A 275 29.57 4.24 4.51
CA ALA A 275 30.57 3.18 4.70
C ALA A 275 30.07 1.79 4.27
N ASP A 276 28.78 1.52 4.43
CA ASP A 276 28.10 0.28 3.99
C ASP A 276 27.89 0.27 2.46
N GLY A 277 28.13 1.39 1.78
CA GLY A 277 28.03 1.50 0.33
C GLY A 277 26.60 1.58 -0.18
N ILE A 278 25.66 2.15 0.60
CA ILE A 278 24.31 2.42 0.11
C ILE A 278 24.41 3.30 -1.15
N PRO A 279 23.80 2.91 -2.28
CA PRO A 279 23.98 3.63 -3.53
C PRO A 279 23.58 5.11 -3.44
N ARG A 280 24.38 5.98 -4.07
CA ARG A 280 24.18 7.44 -4.18
C ARG A 280 24.22 8.21 -2.85
N TRP A 281 24.31 7.53 -1.70
CA TRP A 281 24.37 8.15 -0.38
C TRP A 281 25.65 8.96 -0.17
N ASP A 282 26.70 8.65 -0.93
CA ASP A 282 27.98 9.35 -0.95
C ASP A 282 27.94 10.73 -1.64
N ARG A 283 26.82 11.10 -2.29
CA ARG A 283 26.67 12.42 -2.92
C ARG A 283 26.95 13.54 -1.90
N PRO A 284 27.93 14.42 -2.14
CA PRO A 284 28.32 15.45 -1.18
C PRO A 284 27.33 16.62 -1.13
N GLY A 285 27.47 17.44 -0.09
CA GLY A 285 26.71 18.68 0.08
C GLY A 285 25.43 18.53 0.90
N GLN A 286 24.86 19.68 1.31
CA GLN A 286 23.66 19.71 2.16
C GLN A 286 22.37 19.31 1.44
N GLU A 287 22.41 19.18 0.11
CA GLU A 287 21.35 18.62 -0.75
C GLU A 287 21.77 17.25 -1.34
N GLY A 288 22.80 16.62 -0.76
CA GLY A 288 23.29 15.29 -1.13
C GLY A 288 22.70 14.17 -0.27
N GLY A 289 23.47 13.10 -0.03
CA GLY A 289 22.96 11.93 0.71
C GLY A 289 22.52 12.24 2.15
N ILE A 290 23.17 13.18 2.85
CA ILE A 290 22.78 13.57 4.22
C ILE A 290 21.39 14.23 4.27
N TRP A 291 20.99 14.90 3.18
CA TRP A 291 19.63 15.41 3.04
C TRP A 291 18.62 14.28 2.94
N MET A 292 18.93 13.27 2.12
CA MET A 292 18.07 12.11 1.94
C MET A 292 18.00 11.26 3.21
N GLU A 293 19.09 11.10 3.96
CA GLU A 293 19.10 10.48 5.29
C GLU A 293 18.13 11.21 6.25
N THR A 294 18.20 12.55 6.26
CA THR A 294 17.33 13.38 7.11
C THR A 294 15.85 13.20 6.75
N TRP A 295 15.53 13.26 5.46
CA TRP A 295 14.18 13.07 4.97
C TRP A 295 13.68 11.66 5.27
N ALA A 296 14.47 10.63 4.96
CA ALA A 296 14.11 9.24 5.16
C ALA A 296 13.90 8.92 6.64
N SER A 297 14.75 9.43 7.55
CA SER A 297 14.56 9.27 9.01
C SER A 297 13.21 9.80 9.48
N ARG A 298 12.85 11.03 9.06
CA ARG A 298 11.53 11.63 9.38
C ARG A 298 10.37 10.88 8.72
N CYS A 299 10.59 10.34 7.52
CA CYS A 299 9.60 9.52 6.82
C CYS A 299 9.33 8.21 7.57
N LEU A 300 10.38 7.53 8.04
CA LEU A 300 10.26 6.28 8.80
C LEU A 300 9.61 6.52 10.17
N ASP A 301 10.00 7.56 10.90
CA ASP A 301 9.34 7.95 12.15
C ASP A 301 7.82 8.16 11.98
N ASN A 302 7.39 8.71 10.85
CA ASN A 302 5.98 8.89 10.53
C ASN A 302 5.27 7.56 10.19
N ASN A 303 5.90 6.73 9.36
CA ASN A 303 5.35 5.41 9.00
C ASN A 303 5.35 4.41 10.17
N SER A 304 6.13 4.64 11.24
CA SER A 304 6.14 3.76 12.41
C SER A 304 4.93 3.97 13.34
N VAL A 305 4.27 5.13 13.27
CA VAL A 305 3.13 5.49 14.14
C VAL A 305 1.82 5.70 13.41
N THR A 306 1.86 5.73 12.07
CA THR A 306 0.68 5.86 11.21
C THR A 306 0.76 4.86 10.09
N SER A 307 -0.28 4.06 9.94
CA SER A 307 -0.40 3.14 8.82
C SER A 307 -1.80 3.16 8.24
N ALA A 308 -1.89 2.95 6.93
CA ALA A 308 -3.16 2.79 6.25
C ALA A 308 -3.55 1.30 6.24
N ARG A 309 -4.85 1.02 6.15
CA ARG A 309 -5.33 -0.34 5.90
C ARG A 309 -4.98 -0.80 4.49
N LEU A 310 -4.84 0.14 3.55
CA LEU A 310 -4.46 -0.13 2.17
C LEU A 310 -3.68 1.06 1.62
N HIS A 311 -2.60 0.75 0.90
CA HIS A 311 -1.79 1.73 0.18
C HIS A 311 -1.97 1.51 -1.32
N VAL A 312 -2.25 2.59 -2.04
CA VAL A 312 -2.59 2.60 -3.46
C VAL A 312 -1.74 3.65 -4.15
N ILE A 313 -1.19 3.34 -5.32
CA ILE A 313 -0.61 4.29 -6.26
C ILE A 313 -1.57 4.38 -7.42
N GLU A 314 -2.19 5.54 -7.59
CA GLU A 314 -2.96 5.88 -8.78
C GLU A 314 -1.97 6.22 -9.91
N GLY A 315 -1.95 5.37 -10.94
CA GLY A 315 -1.13 5.50 -12.13
C GLY A 315 -1.94 5.27 -13.39
N GLY A 316 -3.17 5.79 -13.48
CA GLY A 316 -3.86 5.88 -14.77
C GLY A 316 -2.99 6.66 -15.76
N TYR A 317 -2.30 7.67 -15.23
CA TYR A 317 -1.14 8.29 -15.85
C TYR A 317 -0.08 8.60 -14.80
N GLY A 318 1.18 8.42 -15.16
CA GLY A 318 2.34 8.71 -14.34
C GLY A 318 3.10 9.94 -14.82
N ARG A 319 3.95 10.52 -13.97
CA ARG A 319 4.65 11.79 -14.27
C ARG A 319 6.16 11.68 -14.04
N ASP A 320 6.94 12.24 -14.98
CA ASP A 320 8.38 12.47 -14.84
C ASP A 320 8.70 13.86 -14.24
N GLY A 321 9.97 14.11 -13.94
CA GLY A 321 10.46 15.39 -13.45
C GLY A 321 10.14 15.69 -11.99
N ASP A 322 10.00 16.98 -11.66
CA ASP A 322 9.63 17.50 -10.35
C ASP A 322 8.66 18.69 -10.51
N PHE A 323 7.46 18.57 -9.97
CA PHE A 323 6.35 19.49 -10.24
C PHE A 323 6.17 19.73 -11.75
N ILE A 324 6.37 20.95 -12.25
CA ILE A 324 6.20 21.32 -13.66
C ILE A 324 7.48 21.14 -14.48
N ASP A 325 8.64 21.09 -13.81
CA ASP A 325 9.95 21.01 -14.44
C ASP A 325 10.32 19.56 -14.75
N GLY A 326 10.99 19.31 -15.87
CA GLY A 326 11.29 17.94 -16.30
C GLY A 326 12.19 17.81 -17.53
N PRO A 327 12.40 16.58 -18.02
CA PRO A 327 13.38 16.26 -19.06
C PRO A 327 12.96 16.63 -20.48
N ASN A 328 11.76 17.16 -20.68
CA ASN A 328 11.19 17.31 -22.01
C ASN A 328 11.45 18.70 -22.59
N GLU A 329 11.01 18.90 -23.84
CA GLU A 329 11.04 20.19 -24.54
C GLU A 329 10.57 21.34 -23.63
N GLY A 330 11.36 22.41 -23.60
CA GLY A 330 11.12 23.56 -22.71
C GLY A 330 11.56 23.36 -21.25
N GLY A 331 12.17 22.22 -20.90
CA GLY A 331 12.52 21.90 -19.51
C GLY A 331 11.31 21.47 -18.69
N LEU A 332 10.29 20.89 -19.33
CA LEU A 332 9.00 20.59 -18.74
C LEU A 332 8.83 19.10 -18.44
N ALA A 333 8.06 18.80 -17.41
CA ALA A 333 7.61 17.45 -17.10
C ALA A 333 6.37 17.06 -17.93
N LYS A 334 6.24 15.77 -18.21
CA LYS A 334 5.14 15.16 -18.97
C LYS A 334 4.44 14.09 -18.16
N ASP A 335 3.17 13.90 -18.51
CA ASP A 335 2.36 12.79 -18.02
C ASP A 335 2.30 11.71 -19.11
N TYR A 336 2.45 10.45 -18.70
CA TYR A 336 2.45 9.27 -19.56
C TYR A 336 1.28 8.38 -19.16
N MET A 337 0.53 7.85 -20.11
CA MET A 337 -0.54 6.89 -19.83
C MET A 337 0.09 5.55 -19.39
N THR A 338 0.29 5.42 -18.08
CA THR A 338 0.87 4.23 -17.45
C THR A 338 -0.19 3.15 -17.22
N ASN A 339 -1.46 3.53 -17.09
CA ASN A 339 -2.61 2.64 -17.08
C ASN A 339 -2.52 1.48 -16.05
N VAL A 340 -2.04 1.82 -14.85
CA VAL A 340 -1.89 0.88 -13.74
C VAL A 340 -2.37 1.49 -12.42
N ILE A 341 -2.93 0.66 -11.56
CA ILE A 341 -3.17 0.95 -10.15
C ILE A 341 -2.37 -0.08 -9.36
N ILE A 342 -1.43 0.36 -8.55
CA ILE A 342 -0.54 -0.52 -7.78
C ILE A 342 -0.97 -0.43 -6.31
N PHE A 343 -1.19 -1.55 -5.63
CA PHE A 343 -1.70 -1.52 -4.26
C PHE A 343 -1.26 -2.71 -3.42
N GLY A 344 -1.33 -2.55 -2.11
CA GLY A 344 -0.91 -3.57 -1.13
C GLY A 344 -1.04 -3.07 0.31
N LEU A 345 -0.73 -3.95 1.27
CA LEU A 345 -0.86 -3.65 2.69
C LEU A 345 0.39 -2.99 3.28
N ASN A 346 1.57 -3.18 2.68
CA ASN A 346 2.81 -2.54 3.10
C ASN A 346 3.16 -1.38 2.15
N PRO A 347 3.32 -0.13 2.65
CA PRO A 347 3.59 1.03 1.79
C PRO A 347 4.94 0.91 1.08
N PHE A 348 5.95 0.30 1.69
CA PHE A 348 7.28 0.22 1.12
C PHE A 348 7.38 -0.83 0.03
N TYR A 349 6.68 -1.97 0.13
CA TYR A 349 6.61 -2.92 -0.99
C TYR A 349 5.84 -2.33 -2.18
N VAL A 350 4.74 -1.63 -1.91
CA VAL A 350 3.99 -0.89 -2.94
C VAL A 350 4.90 0.15 -3.62
N ASP A 351 5.71 0.87 -2.85
CA ASP A 351 6.66 1.85 -3.37
C ASP A 351 7.81 1.19 -4.14
N ILE A 352 8.37 0.06 -3.69
CA ILE A 352 9.41 -0.70 -4.40
C ILE A 352 8.91 -1.12 -5.79
N VAL A 353 7.72 -1.72 -5.86
CA VAL A 353 7.10 -2.10 -7.13
C VAL A 353 6.76 -0.87 -7.97
N GLY A 354 6.29 0.21 -7.34
CA GLY A 354 6.06 1.50 -8.01
C GLY A 354 7.31 2.09 -8.64
N HIS A 355 8.47 1.99 -7.97
CA HIS A 355 9.77 2.41 -8.52
C HIS A 355 10.20 1.54 -9.70
N TRP A 356 10.01 0.22 -9.59
CA TRP A 356 10.28 -0.71 -10.70
C TRP A 356 9.45 -0.39 -11.95
N ILE A 357 8.14 -0.22 -11.79
CA ILE A 357 7.20 0.15 -12.85
C ILE A 357 7.50 1.54 -13.40
N GLY A 358 7.92 2.48 -12.54
CA GLY A 358 8.44 3.79 -12.93
C GLY A 358 9.79 3.76 -13.66
N GLY A 359 10.36 2.57 -13.87
CA GLY A 359 11.56 2.33 -14.67
C GLY A 359 12.87 2.41 -13.89
N HIS A 360 12.82 2.52 -12.57
CA HIS A 360 14.01 2.59 -11.72
C HIS A 360 14.36 1.22 -11.13
N GLU A 361 15.58 1.09 -10.64
CA GLU A 361 16.09 -0.07 -9.90
C GLU A 361 15.98 0.22 -8.39
N PRO A 362 15.02 -0.39 -7.65
CA PRO A 362 14.75 -0.05 -6.26
C PRO A 362 15.95 -0.17 -5.33
N GLY A 363 16.90 -1.05 -5.62
CA GLY A 363 18.13 -1.22 -4.83
C GLY A 363 18.99 0.04 -4.72
N ASN A 364 18.81 1.00 -5.63
CA ASN A 364 19.54 2.28 -5.63
C ASN A 364 18.91 3.38 -4.77
N PHE A 365 17.82 3.09 -4.05
CA PHE A 365 17.13 4.07 -3.21
C PHE A 365 17.32 3.74 -1.73
N GLY A 366 18.13 4.54 -1.04
CA GLY A 366 18.45 4.29 0.38
C GLY A 366 17.25 4.35 1.33
N LEU A 367 16.11 4.94 0.93
CA LEU A 367 14.87 4.83 1.71
C LEU A 367 14.52 3.35 2.00
N PHE A 368 14.65 2.47 1.01
CA PHE A 368 14.31 1.06 1.17
C PHE A 368 15.33 0.30 2.01
N HIS A 369 16.60 0.67 1.93
CA HIS A 369 17.63 0.14 2.82
C HIS A 369 17.33 0.50 4.28
N MET A 370 16.99 1.76 4.56
CA MET A 370 16.65 2.21 5.90
C MET A 370 15.33 1.60 6.41
N ALA A 371 14.33 1.43 5.54
CA ALA A 371 13.08 0.72 5.88
C ALA A 371 13.35 -0.75 6.25
N LYS A 372 14.25 -1.41 5.51
CA LYS A 372 14.69 -2.77 5.82
C LYS A 372 15.47 -2.85 7.14
N GLU A 373 16.38 -1.92 7.39
CA GLU A 373 17.13 -1.84 8.64
C GLU A 373 16.20 -1.64 9.85
N SER A 374 15.17 -0.81 9.69
CA SER A 374 14.16 -0.54 10.71
C SER A 374 13.14 -1.68 10.87
N GLY A 375 13.26 -2.76 10.09
CA GLY A 375 12.40 -3.94 10.15
C GLY A 375 10.99 -3.73 9.56
N MET A 376 10.75 -2.65 8.83
CA MET A 376 9.45 -2.38 8.18
C MET A 376 9.22 -3.24 6.94
N ILE A 377 10.30 -3.75 6.35
CA ILE A 377 10.30 -4.71 5.23
C ILE A 377 11.39 -5.75 5.43
N SER A 378 11.17 -6.95 4.88
CA SER A 378 12.13 -8.05 4.97
C SER A 378 13.11 -8.09 3.81
N THR A 379 12.71 -7.56 2.65
CA THR A 379 13.48 -7.55 1.40
C THR A 379 13.38 -6.19 0.71
N ILE A 380 14.45 -5.79 0.01
CA ILE A 380 14.41 -4.70 -0.97
C ILE A 380 14.43 -5.20 -2.42
N ASP A 381 14.70 -6.50 -2.60
CA ASP A 381 14.69 -7.17 -3.90
C ASP A 381 13.23 -7.31 -4.37
N PRO A 382 12.83 -6.62 -5.45
CA PRO A 382 11.47 -6.67 -5.95
C PRO A 382 11.09 -8.07 -6.47
N ALA A 383 12.06 -8.91 -6.85
CA ALA A 383 11.79 -10.30 -7.24
C ALA A 383 11.36 -11.19 -6.06
N ASN A 384 11.66 -10.78 -4.82
CA ASN A 384 11.22 -11.46 -3.60
C ASN A 384 9.89 -10.92 -3.05
N ILE A 385 9.26 -9.96 -3.74
CA ILE A 385 7.92 -9.46 -3.44
C ILE A 385 6.93 -10.20 -4.35
N PRO A 386 5.93 -10.92 -3.82
CA PRO A 386 4.90 -11.53 -4.65
C PRO A 386 4.08 -10.45 -5.38
N VAL A 387 4.03 -10.51 -6.71
CA VAL A 387 3.28 -9.54 -7.53
C VAL A 387 2.15 -10.24 -8.27
N TYR A 388 0.95 -9.69 -8.17
CA TYR A 388 -0.24 -10.20 -8.84
C TYR A 388 -0.80 -9.19 -9.82
N GLU A 389 -1.12 -9.64 -11.03
CA GLU A 389 -2.07 -8.91 -11.88
C GLU A 389 -3.47 -9.07 -11.28
N TRP A 390 -4.11 -7.95 -10.96
CA TRP A 390 -5.43 -7.92 -10.36
C TRP A 390 -6.47 -7.61 -11.42
N ASP A 391 -7.36 -8.56 -11.65
CA ASP A 391 -8.52 -8.40 -12.51
C ASP A 391 -9.76 -8.21 -11.65
N ALA A 392 -10.55 -7.17 -11.94
CA ALA A 392 -11.69 -6.81 -11.08
C ALA A 392 -12.77 -7.91 -11.00
N ALA A 393 -12.85 -8.79 -12.01
CA ALA A 393 -13.84 -9.87 -12.06
C ALA A 393 -13.31 -11.20 -11.52
N SER A 394 -12.05 -11.53 -11.79
CA SER A 394 -11.47 -12.84 -11.51
C SER A 394 -10.45 -12.86 -10.36
N GLY A 395 -10.03 -11.68 -9.87
CA GLY A 395 -9.15 -11.52 -8.71
C GLY A 395 -7.66 -11.54 -9.07
N ALA A 396 -6.85 -12.12 -8.18
CA ALA A 396 -5.40 -12.09 -8.26
C ALA A 396 -4.80 -13.21 -9.14
N ASN A 397 -3.97 -12.83 -10.10
CA ASN A 397 -3.18 -13.74 -10.92
C ASN A 397 -1.69 -13.50 -10.66
N LEU A 398 -0.98 -14.48 -10.09
CA LEU A 398 0.45 -14.32 -9.78
C LEU A 398 1.26 -14.16 -11.08
N LYS A 399 2.13 -13.16 -11.13
CA LYS A 399 2.94 -12.77 -12.29
C LYS A 399 4.39 -12.54 -11.90
N ALA A 400 5.31 -12.82 -12.82
CA ALA A 400 6.66 -12.31 -12.67
C ALA A 400 6.63 -10.78 -12.89
N LEU A 401 7.40 -10.04 -12.09
CA LEU A 401 7.36 -8.58 -12.12
C LEU A 401 7.85 -8.00 -13.46
N ASP A 402 8.74 -8.71 -14.16
CA ASP A 402 9.24 -8.35 -15.50
C ASP A 402 8.20 -8.52 -16.62
N GLU A 403 7.05 -9.17 -16.36
CA GLU A 403 5.91 -9.22 -17.28
C GLU A 403 5.17 -7.87 -17.38
N PHE A 404 5.36 -6.97 -16.40
CA PHE A 404 4.73 -5.65 -16.39
C PHE A 404 5.59 -4.62 -17.11
N GLN A 405 4.94 -3.75 -17.87
CA GLN A 405 5.61 -2.67 -18.58
C GLN A 405 6.28 -1.71 -17.59
N ARG A 406 7.57 -1.43 -17.82
CA ARG A 406 8.29 -0.34 -17.17
C ARG A 406 8.13 0.95 -17.99
N HIS A 407 8.04 2.08 -17.31
CA HIS A 407 7.91 3.41 -17.90
C HIS A 407 9.16 4.24 -17.62
N THR A 408 9.56 5.12 -18.53
CA THR A 408 10.76 5.95 -18.33
C THR A 408 10.38 7.25 -17.62
N LEU A 409 10.08 7.17 -16.33
CA LEU A 409 9.78 8.35 -15.52
C LEU A 409 11.08 8.89 -14.92
N LYS A 410 11.72 9.86 -15.59
CA LYS A 410 13.00 10.42 -15.13
C LYS A 410 12.84 11.28 -13.87
N THR A 411 13.84 11.26 -13.01
CA THR A 411 13.89 12.01 -11.74
C THR A 411 15.19 12.84 -11.63
N GLY A 412 15.22 13.81 -10.72
CA GLY A 412 16.41 14.57 -10.33
C GLY A 412 17.18 13.96 -9.16
N TYR A 413 16.79 12.76 -8.72
CA TYR A 413 17.27 12.12 -7.50
C TYR A 413 18.77 11.91 -7.46
N LEU A 414 19.45 12.53 -6.47
CA LEU A 414 20.87 12.30 -6.15
C LEU A 414 21.75 12.05 -7.39
N ARG A 415 21.73 13.02 -8.31
CA ARG A 415 22.52 13.01 -9.55
C ARG A 415 23.98 12.61 -9.29
N LYS A 416 24.61 11.86 -10.18
CA LYS A 416 26.05 11.54 -10.17
C LYS A 416 26.83 12.51 -11.06
N ASP A 417 27.04 13.72 -10.56
CA ASP A 417 27.86 14.78 -11.19
C ASP A 417 29.08 15.19 -10.34
N TYR A 418 29.55 14.28 -9.48
CA TYR A 418 30.70 14.44 -8.60
C TYR A 418 31.71 13.30 -8.84
N ASP A 419 32.92 13.42 -8.28
CA ASP A 419 34.01 12.43 -8.41
C ASP A 419 34.34 12.01 -9.85
N GLY A 420 34.18 12.94 -10.80
CA GLY A 420 34.44 12.72 -12.22
C GLY A 420 33.32 12.00 -12.98
N ALA A 421 32.23 11.62 -12.32
CA ALA A 421 31.03 11.10 -12.98
C ALA A 421 30.28 12.21 -13.73
N ILE A 422 29.60 11.83 -14.81
CA ILE A 422 28.77 12.73 -15.62
C ILE A 422 27.42 12.03 -15.81
N GLU A 423 26.39 12.55 -15.15
CA GLU A 423 24.99 12.15 -15.32
C GLU A 423 24.16 13.37 -15.72
N GLU A 424 23.12 13.19 -16.53
CA GLU A 424 22.15 14.26 -16.78
C GLU A 424 21.36 14.59 -15.50
N TYR A 425 20.87 15.82 -15.34
CA TYR A 425 20.08 16.16 -14.16
C TYR A 425 18.82 15.30 -14.07
N TRP A 426 18.07 15.19 -15.17
CA TRP A 426 16.96 14.26 -15.28
C TRP A 426 17.43 12.92 -15.82
N HIS A 427 17.42 11.90 -14.97
CA HIS A 427 17.96 10.58 -15.29
C HIS A 427 17.06 9.45 -14.76
N MET A 428 17.35 8.24 -15.21
CA MET A 428 16.82 7.03 -14.60
C MET A 428 17.80 6.57 -13.53
N VAL A 429 17.28 6.15 -12.37
CA VAL A 429 18.05 5.50 -11.31
C VAL A 429 17.93 3.99 -11.52
N ASP A 430 18.38 3.50 -12.67
CA ASP A 430 18.17 2.14 -13.19
C ASP A 430 19.45 1.32 -13.31
N GLU A 431 20.54 1.79 -12.68
CA GLU A 431 21.80 1.05 -12.70
C GLU A 431 21.66 -0.30 -12.00
N TYR A 432 22.30 -1.34 -12.53
CA TYR A 432 22.27 -2.67 -11.94
C TYR A 432 22.63 -2.64 -10.45
N PHE A 433 21.80 -3.28 -9.62
CA PHE A 433 22.03 -3.47 -8.21
C PHE A 433 22.11 -4.96 -7.87
N ASP A 434 23.15 -5.37 -7.15
CA ASP A 434 23.30 -6.75 -6.69
C ASP A 434 22.55 -6.99 -5.37
N TYR A 435 21.33 -7.48 -5.47
CA TYR A 435 20.47 -7.79 -4.32
C TYR A 435 21.02 -8.85 -3.37
N SER A 436 22.01 -9.65 -3.77
CA SER A 436 22.65 -10.61 -2.87
C SER A 436 23.42 -9.94 -1.73
N THR A 437 23.84 -8.69 -1.92
CA THR A 437 24.58 -7.89 -0.92
C THR A 437 23.73 -7.46 0.28
N VAL A 438 22.41 -7.47 0.12
CA VAL A 438 21.43 -7.01 1.12
C VAL A 438 20.44 -8.10 1.54
N SER A 439 20.57 -9.29 0.95
CA SER A 439 19.71 -10.44 1.23
C SER A 439 20.17 -11.17 2.50
N ILE A 440 19.22 -11.55 3.35
CA ILE A 440 19.49 -12.47 4.46
C ILE A 440 19.28 -13.89 3.95
N PRO A 441 20.19 -14.86 4.20
CA PRO A 441 19.98 -16.25 3.83
C PRO A 441 18.67 -16.76 4.45
N ALA A 442 17.72 -17.18 3.63
CA ALA A 442 16.47 -17.75 4.10
C ALA A 442 16.77 -18.98 4.99
N ILE A 443 16.30 -18.96 6.25
CA ILE A 443 16.27 -20.16 7.06
C ILE A 443 15.27 -21.11 6.40
N GLN A 444 15.76 -22.21 5.82
CA GLN A 444 14.91 -23.26 5.26
C GLN A 444 14.04 -23.86 6.37
N ALA A 445 12.86 -23.30 6.59
CA ALA A 445 11.80 -24.01 7.27
C ALA A 445 11.45 -25.25 6.43
N ILE A 446 11.21 -26.39 7.08
CA ILE A 446 10.71 -27.60 6.42
C ILE A 446 9.27 -27.32 6.00
N ALA A 447 9.10 -26.65 4.85
CA ALA A 447 7.82 -26.36 4.25
C ALA A 447 7.43 -27.52 3.33
N PHE A 448 6.17 -27.94 3.39
CA PHE A 448 5.63 -28.83 2.38
C PHE A 448 5.77 -28.15 1.01
N PRO A 449 6.13 -28.90 -0.05
CA PRO A 449 6.40 -28.34 -1.37
C PRO A 449 5.20 -27.61 -2.00
N PHE A 450 3.99 -27.89 -1.52
CA PHE A 450 2.76 -27.17 -1.83
C PHE A 450 1.70 -27.34 -0.71
N LYS A 451 0.68 -26.48 -0.70
CA LYS A 451 -0.49 -26.55 0.20
C LYS A 451 -1.76 -26.13 -0.54
N LEU A 452 -2.81 -26.96 -0.54
CA LEU A 452 -4.16 -26.59 -0.97
C LEU A 452 -4.93 -26.01 0.22
N GLY A 453 -5.44 -24.80 0.08
CA GLY A 453 -6.25 -24.12 1.09
C GLY A 453 -7.74 -24.49 1.02
N GLY A 454 -8.53 -23.97 1.96
CA GLY A 454 -9.98 -24.10 1.93
C GLY A 454 -10.58 -23.10 0.94
N ASN A 455 -11.59 -23.52 0.17
CA ASN A 455 -12.26 -22.61 -0.75
C ASN A 455 -13.18 -21.63 0.00
N PHE A 456 -13.33 -20.42 -0.52
CA PHE A 456 -14.24 -19.42 0.03
C PHE A 456 -14.99 -18.65 -1.08
N PRO A 457 -16.30 -18.38 -0.92
CA PRO A 457 -17.17 -18.92 0.12
C PRO A 457 -17.36 -20.44 -0.01
N ASN A 458 -17.64 -21.12 1.10
CA ASN A 458 -18.05 -22.53 1.16
C ASN A 458 -19.05 -22.70 2.32
N PRO A 459 -20.35 -22.93 2.08
CA PRO A 459 -20.99 -23.20 0.78
C PRO A 459 -21.05 -21.97 -0.15
N PHE A 460 -21.32 -22.18 -1.45
CA PHE A 460 -21.44 -21.11 -2.44
C PHE A 460 -22.45 -21.45 -3.54
N SER A 461 -22.98 -20.44 -4.24
CA SER A 461 -24.00 -20.60 -5.27
C SER A 461 -23.45 -20.71 -6.70
N GLU A 462 -22.60 -19.76 -7.09
CA GLU A 462 -22.07 -19.67 -8.46
C GLU A 462 -20.55 -19.72 -8.50
N ASN A 463 -19.86 -18.93 -7.70
CA ASN A 463 -18.40 -18.85 -7.74
C ASN A 463 -17.80 -19.12 -6.36
N THR A 464 -16.66 -19.81 -6.33
CA THR A 464 -15.81 -19.96 -5.15
C THR A 464 -14.35 -19.79 -5.52
N HIS A 465 -13.54 -19.30 -4.60
CA HIS A 465 -12.11 -19.11 -4.77
C HIS A 465 -11.34 -20.21 -4.04
N ILE A 466 -10.38 -20.82 -4.72
CA ILE A 466 -9.59 -21.97 -4.22
C ILE A 466 -8.13 -21.52 -4.10
N PRO A 467 -7.66 -21.16 -2.89
CA PRO A 467 -6.28 -20.77 -2.68
C PRO A 467 -5.36 -22.00 -2.60
N PHE A 468 -4.14 -21.89 -3.13
CA PHE A 468 -3.06 -22.86 -2.90
C PHE A 468 -1.68 -22.20 -2.95
N GLN A 469 -0.68 -22.82 -2.34
CA GLN A 469 0.69 -22.32 -2.26
C GLN A 469 1.65 -23.31 -2.92
N LEU A 470 2.66 -22.81 -3.63
CA LEU A 470 3.78 -23.56 -4.19
C LEU A 470 5.11 -23.04 -3.63
N GLN A 471 5.95 -23.91 -3.07
CA GLN A 471 7.30 -23.52 -2.58
C GLN A 471 8.35 -23.50 -3.70
N LYS A 472 8.07 -24.16 -4.83
CA LYS A 472 8.95 -24.21 -5.99
C LYS A 472 8.13 -24.27 -7.27
N ALA A 473 8.74 -23.91 -8.39
CA ALA A 473 8.09 -23.99 -9.69
C ALA A 473 7.80 -25.46 -10.07
N GLY A 474 6.74 -25.69 -10.83
CA GLY A 474 6.45 -27.01 -11.39
C GLY A 474 5.05 -27.16 -11.95
N HIS A 475 4.76 -28.35 -12.49
CA HIS A 475 3.47 -28.66 -13.10
C HIS A 475 2.40 -28.89 -12.03
N VAL A 476 1.35 -28.10 -12.07
CA VAL A 476 0.17 -28.21 -11.21
C VAL A 476 -1.00 -28.76 -12.02
N SER A 477 -1.68 -29.75 -11.45
CA SER A 477 -3.00 -30.21 -11.90
C SER A 477 -4.02 -29.98 -10.79
N LEU A 478 -4.99 -29.09 -11.01
CA LEU A 478 -6.10 -28.80 -10.10
C LEU A 478 -7.41 -29.16 -10.80
N GLU A 479 -8.14 -30.14 -10.27
CA GLU A 479 -9.36 -30.70 -10.85
C GLU A 479 -10.51 -30.69 -9.85
N VAL A 480 -11.73 -30.49 -10.35
CA VAL A 480 -12.97 -30.62 -9.57
C VAL A 480 -13.64 -31.94 -9.91
N ILE A 481 -14.03 -32.67 -8.88
CA ILE A 481 -14.56 -34.02 -8.98
C ILE A 481 -15.93 -34.05 -8.31
N ASN A 482 -16.92 -34.65 -8.96
CA ASN A 482 -18.26 -34.80 -8.39
C ASN A 482 -18.34 -35.96 -7.38
N ALA A 483 -19.50 -36.11 -6.72
CA ALA A 483 -19.75 -37.19 -5.76
C ALA A 483 -19.60 -38.61 -6.33
N GLN A 484 -19.66 -38.80 -7.65
CA GLN A 484 -19.43 -40.09 -8.32
C GLN A 484 -17.95 -40.33 -8.66
N GLY A 485 -17.05 -39.43 -8.29
CA GLY A 485 -15.62 -39.54 -8.56
C GLY A 485 -15.21 -39.17 -9.98
N ARG A 486 -16.10 -38.55 -10.77
CA ARG A 486 -15.78 -38.08 -12.13
C ARG A 486 -15.23 -36.66 -12.08
N THR A 487 -14.13 -36.41 -12.77
CA THR A 487 -13.64 -35.04 -13.02
C THR A 487 -14.66 -34.31 -13.87
N VAL A 488 -15.21 -33.22 -13.33
CA VAL A 488 -16.17 -32.35 -14.02
C VAL A 488 -15.50 -31.13 -14.62
N ASP A 489 -14.43 -30.64 -13.98
CA ASP A 489 -13.62 -29.52 -14.48
C ASP A 489 -12.13 -29.72 -14.20
N ILE A 490 -11.30 -29.17 -15.07
CA ILE A 490 -9.86 -29.01 -14.86
C ILE A 490 -9.58 -27.52 -14.78
N LEU A 491 -9.33 -27.04 -13.56
CA LEU A 491 -9.12 -25.61 -13.28
C LEU A 491 -7.70 -25.17 -13.61
N VAL A 492 -6.73 -26.06 -13.40
CA VAL A 492 -5.31 -25.83 -13.72
C VAL A 492 -4.69 -27.11 -14.25
N ASN A 493 -3.92 -27.02 -15.34
CA ASN A 493 -3.08 -28.11 -15.83
C ASN A 493 -1.86 -27.55 -16.58
N ARG A 494 -0.98 -26.86 -15.86
CA ARG A 494 0.16 -26.14 -16.45
C ARG A 494 1.33 -26.00 -15.46
N GLN A 495 2.47 -25.55 -15.99
CA GLN A 495 3.58 -25.08 -15.17
C GLN A 495 3.17 -23.79 -14.43
N MET A 496 3.52 -23.69 -13.16
CA MET A 496 3.27 -22.52 -12.32
C MET A 496 4.53 -22.15 -11.54
N ILE A 497 4.69 -20.84 -11.27
CA ILE A 497 5.81 -20.29 -10.51
C ILE A 497 5.59 -20.44 -8.98
N PRO A 498 6.64 -20.39 -8.15
CA PRO A 498 6.49 -20.41 -6.69
C PRO A 498 5.65 -19.21 -6.20
N GLY A 499 4.91 -19.38 -5.12
CA GLY A 499 4.07 -18.34 -4.53
C GLY A 499 2.70 -18.85 -4.10
N ASN A 500 1.86 -17.92 -3.62
CA ASN A 500 0.45 -18.19 -3.36
C ASN A 500 -0.34 -17.97 -4.66
N HIS A 501 -1.39 -18.75 -4.85
CA HIS A 501 -2.22 -18.77 -6.04
C HIS A 501 -3.67 -18.83 -5.60
N MET A 502 -4.57 -18.26 -6.40
CA MET A 502 -6.01 -18.35 -6.20
C MET A 502 -6.66 -18.64 -7.55
N ILE A 503 -7.56 -19.62 -7.56
CA ILE A 503 -8.30 -19.99 -8.77
C ILE A 503 -9.79 -19.96 -8.47
N THR A 504 -10.54 -19.26 -9.31
CA THR A 504 -11.99 -19.20 -9.22
C THR A 504 -12.62 -20.38 -9.95
N TRP A 505 -13.52 -21.10 -9.29
CA TRP A 505 -14.37 -22.10 -9.92
C TRP A 505 -15.79 -21.57 -10.04
N ASN A 506 -16.33 -21.59 -11.27
CA ASN A 506 -17.72 -21.28 -11.57
C ASN A 506 -18.52 -22.58 -11.65
N SER A 507 -19.47 -22.77 -10.73
CA SER A 507 -20.36 -23.92 -10.64
C SER A 507 -21.72 -23.70 -11.30
N SER A 508 -21.95 -22.60 -12.04
CA SER A 508 -23.27 -22.23 -12.58
C SER A 508 -23.89 -23.30 -13.50
N HIS A 509 -23.06 -24.18 -14.08
CA HIS A 509 -23.49 -25.29 -14.95
C HIS A 509 -23.46 -26.66 -14.25
N HIS A 510 -23.22 -26.69 -12.95
CA HIS A 510 -23.10 -27.91 -12.14
C HIS A 510 -24.21 -27.99 -11.09
N PRO A 511 -24.86 -29.14 -10.88
CA PRO A 511 -25.90 -29.29 -9.87
C PRO A 511 -25.40 -29.02 -8.44
N ALA A 512 -26.28 -28.51 -7.57
CA ALA A 512 -26.02 -28.41 -6.14
C ALA A 512 -25.62 -29.78 -5.56
N GLY A 513 -24.66 -29.76 -4.64
CA GLY A 513 -24.13 -30.99 -4.05
C GLY A 513 -22.67 -30.87 -3.61
N LEU A 514 -22.14 -32.01 -3.17
CA LEU A 514 -20.76 -32.15 -2.71
C LEU A 514 -19.82 -32.39 -3.89
N TYR A 515 -18.75 -31.61 -3.94
CA TYR A 515 -17.64 -31.73 -4.87
C TYR A 515 -16.33 -31.86 -4.09
N LEU A 516 -15.31 -32.41 -4.75
CA LEU A 516 -13.96 -32.51 -4.26
C LEU A 516 -13.03 -31.72 -5.19
N CYS A 517 -12.33 -30.74 -4.64
CA CYS A 517 -11.19 -30.12 -5.30
C CYS A 517 -9.95 -30.98 -5.04
N ARG A 518 -9.21 -31.35 -6.07
CA ARG A 518 -8.01 -32.19 -5.96
C ARG A 518 -6.84 -31.54 -6.68
N MET A 519 -5.74 -31.36 -5.95
CA MET A 519 -4.50 -30.79 -6.47
C MET A 519 -3.39 -31.84 -6.50
N ARG A 520 -2.63 -31.89 -7.60
CA ARG A 520 -1.41 -32.69 -7.75
C ARG A 520 -0.22 -31.80 -8.07
N PHE A 521 0.88 -32.02 -7.36
CA PHE A 521 2.15 -31.32 -7.58
C PHE A 521 3.32 -32.21 -7.17
N GLY A 522 4.34 -32.36 -8.02
CA GLY A 522 5.56 -33.12 -7.69
C GLY A 522 5.31 -34.57 -7.25
N GLY A 523 4.28 -35.23 -7.78
CA GLY A 523 3.87 -36.59 -7.42
C GLY A 523 3.03 -36.71 -6.14
N MET A 524 2.82 -35.62 -5.41
CA MET A 524 1.97 -35.57 -4.22
C MET A 524 0.55 -35.10 -4.56
N LEU A 525 -0.40 -35.40 -3.68
CA LEU A 525 -1.82 -35.08 -3.85
C LEU A 525 -2.40 -34.51 -2.56
N GLN A 526 -3.20 -33.44 -2.69
CA GLN A 526 -4.06 -32.90 -1.63
C GLN A 526 -5.47 -32.69 -2.17
N SER A 527 -6.48 -32.70 -1.30
CA SER A 527 -7.87 -32.49 -1.69
C SER A 527 -8.69 -31.80 -0.61
N GLY A 528 -9.69 -31.02 -1.02
CA GLY A 528 -10.64 -30.32 -0.14
C GLY A 528 -12.08 -30.49 -0.63
N ASN A 529 -13.03 -30.54 0.29
CA ASN A 529 -14.46 -30.66 -0.02
C ASN A 529 -15.08 -29.28 -0.28
N MET A 530 -15.98 -29.22 -1.27
CA MET A 530 -16.70 -28.01 -1.66
C MET A 530 -18.20 -28.30 -1.70
N LEU A 531 -19.03 -27.40 -1.18
CA LEU A 531 -20.49 -27.53 -1.20
C LEU A 531 -21.13 -26.45 -2.08
N VAL A 532 -21.72 -26.88 -3.19
CA VAL A 532 -22.51 -26.02 -4.09
C VAL A 532 -23.97 -26.01 -3.63
N VAL A 533 -24.55 -24.82 -3.54
CA VAL A 533 -25.98 -24.59 -3.26
C VAL A 533 -26.62 -23.84 -4.44
N HIS A 534 -27.94 -23.87 -4.58
CA HIS A 534 -28.67 -23.10 -5.59
C HIS A 534 -29.76 -22.26 -4.93
#